data_AF-A0A1B8XSR9-F1
#
_entry.id   AF-A0A1B8XSR9-F1
#
_cell.length_a   1.000
_cell.length_b   1.000
_cell.length_c   1.000
_cell.angle_alpha   90.00
_cell.angle_beta   90.00
_cell.angle_gamma   90.00
#
_symmetry.space_group_name_H-M   'P 1'
#
loop_
_entity.id
_entity.type
_entity.pdbx_description
1 polymer ?
#
loop_
_entity_poly.entity_id
_entity_poly.type
_entity_poly.pdbx_seq_one_letter_code
_entity_poly.pdbx_strand_id
1 'polypeptide(L)'
;NTELHSLNSNTELHSLNQNTELHSLNQNTELHSLNQNTELHSLNQNTELHSLNQNTELHSLNQNTELHSLNQNTELHSLNQNTELHSLNQNTELHSLNQNTELHSLNQNTELHSLNQNTELHSLNKNTELHSLNKTTELHSLNKNTELHSLNQSTELHSLNKTTELHSLNKITELHSLNKTTELHSLNKTTQLHSLNKITELHSLNSNTELHSLNLTTEIHSLN
;
A
#
# COMPACT_ATOMS: atom_id res chain seq x y z
N ASN A 1 -12.12 -23.74 16.41
CA ASN A 1 -11.27 -24.43 15.42
C ASN A 1 -12.17 -25.02 14.35
N THR A 2 -12.26 -24.32 13.23
CA THR A 2 -12.97 -24.75 12.03
C THR A 2 -11.93 -24.92 10.94
N GLU A 3 -11.84 -26.11 10.36
CA GLU A 3 -10.90 -26.42 9.28
C GLU A 3 -11.71 -26.93 8.08
N LEU A 4 -11.57 -26.26 6.93
CA LEU A 4 -12.27 -26.62 5.69
C LEU A 4 -11.27 -26.72 4.54
N HIS A 5 -11.12 -27.91 3.98
CA HIS A 5 -10.06 -28.17 3.00
C HIS A 5 -10.42 -27.81 1.57
N SER A 6 -11.67 -28.04 1.12
CA SER A 6 -12.05 -27.75 -0.27
C SER A 6 -13.54 -27.45 -0.38
N LEU A 7 -13.83 -26.24 -0.85
CA LEU A 7 -15.16 -25.76 -1.20
C LEU A 7 -15.13 -25.31 -2.66
N ASN A 8 -15.75 -26.11 -3.53
CA ASN A 8 -15.78 -25.91 -4.98
C ASN A 8 -17.13 -25.35 -5.46
N SER A 9 -17.86 -24.67 -4.59
CA SER A 9 -19.17 -24.07 -4.85
C SER A 9 -19.20 -22.66 -4.27
N ASN A 10 -20.15 -21.84 -4.75
CA ASN A 10 -20.44 -20.55 -4.12
C ASN A 10 -20.64 -20.76 -2.62
N THR A 11 -19.88 -20.01 -1.82
CA THR A 11 -19.78 -20.21 -0.38
C THR A 11 -20.06 -18.89 0.29
N GLU A 12 -21.11 -18.85 1.10
CA GLU A 12 -21.44 -17.74 1.98
C GLU A 12 -21.36 -18.26 3.41
N LEU A 13 -20.42 -17.73 4.20
CA LEU A 13 -20.27 -18.10 5.61
C LEU A 13 -20.49 -16.88 6.48
N HIS A 14 -21.45 -16.99 7.39
CA HIS A 14 -21.71 -15.96 8.39
C HIS A 14 -21.15 -16.39 9.75
N SER A 15 -20.34 -15.51 10.35
CA SER A 15 -19.92 -15.56 11.76
C SER A 15 -19.18 -16.83 12.16
N LEU A 16 -17.94 -16.94 11.70
CA LEU A 16 -17.00 -17.98 12.13
C LEU A 16 -16.26 -17.50 13.39
N ASN A 17 -16.53 -18.16 14.51
CA ASN A 17 -15.95 -17.81 15.80
C ASN A 17 -14.83 -18.79 16.19
N GLN A 18 -13.62 -18.24 16.33
CA GLN A 18 -12.38 -18.84 16.85
C GLN A 18 -11.67 -19.85 15.95
N ASN A 19 -10.44 -19.47 15.55
CA ASN A 19 -9.44 -20.27 14.84
C ASN A 19 -10.02 -20.93 13.59
N THR A 20 -9.99 -20.22 12.47
CA THR A 20 -10.50 -20.72 11.19
C THR A 20 -9.35 -20.91 10.21
N GLU A 21 -9.27 -22.10 9.62
CA GLU A 21 -8.33 -22.40 8.54
C GLU A 21 -9.11 -22.89 7.30
N LEU A 22 -9.01 -22.16 6.19
CA LEU A 22 -9.64 -22.53 4.92
C LEU A 22 -8.57 -22.70 3.84
N HIS A 23 -8.46 -23.88 3.24
CA HIS A 23 -7.35 -24.17 2.33
C HIS A 23 -7.65 -23.87 0.86
N SER A 24 -8.85 -24.18 0.36
CA SER A 24 -9.16 -24.03 -1.06
C SER A 24 -10.62 -23.69 -1.29
N LEU A 25 -10.87 -22.45 -1.65
CA LEU A 25 -12.18 -21.90 -2.03
C LEU A 25 -12.10 -21.51 -3.51
N ASN A 26 -12.77 -22.26 -4.38
CA ASN A 26 -12.53 -22.21 -5.83
C ASN A 26 -13.61 -21.45 -6.63
N GLN A 27 -14.56 -20.81 -5.97
CA GLN A 27 -15.69 -20.09 -6.56
C GLN A 27 -16.02 -18.85 -5.70
N ASN A 28 -17.01 -18.05 -6.14
CA ASN A 28 -17.47 -16.86 -5.43
C ASN A 28 -17.62 -17.12 -3.93
N THR A 29 -16.84 -16.40 -3.14
CA THR A 29 -16.77 -16.60 -1.69
C THR A 29 -17.06 -15.29 -1.00
N GLU A 30 -18.07 -15.31 -0.12
CA GLU A 30 -18.40 -14.20 0.74
C GLU A 30 -18.29 -14.65 2.21
N LEU A 31 -17.37 -14.04 2.96
CA LEU A 31 -17.20 -14.34 4.37
C LEU A 31 -17.53 -13.10 5.21
N HIS A 32 -18.52 -13.27 6.08
CA HIS A 32 -18.91 -12.23 7.03
C HIS A 32 -18.40 -12.56 8.43
N SER A 33 -17.74 -11.58 9.06
CA SER A 33 -17.39 -11.60 10.48
C SER A 33 -16.58 -12.85 10.88
N LEU A 34 -15.31 -12.87 10.50
CA LEU A 34 -14.30 -13.84 10.98
C LEU A 34 -13.66 -13.30 12.26
N ASN A 35 -13.81 -14.04 13.37
CA ASN A 35 -13.36 -13.57 14.68
C ASN A 35 -12.27 -14.49 15.26
N GLN A 36 -11.10 -13.90 15.51
CA GLN A 36 -9.90 -14.48 16.12
C GLN A 36 -9.19 -15.55 15.27
N ASN A 37 -7.95 -15.25 14.86
CA ASN A 37 -6.99 -16.14 14.19
C ASN A 37 -7.59 -16.80 12.94
N THR A 38 -7.44 -16.15 11.79
CA THR A 38 -7.92 -16.68 10.51
C THR A 38 -6.74 -16.88 9.57
N GLU A 39 -6.64 -18.08 9.00
CA GLU A 39 -5.67 -18.40 7.96
C GLU A 39 -6.40 -18.89 6.71
N LEU A 40 -6.24 -18.18 5.59
CA LEU A 40 -6.83 -18.58 4.30
C LEU A 40 -5.73 -18.81 3.29
N HIS A 41 -5.61 -20.04 2.78
CA HIS A 41 -4.48 -20.41 1.93
C HIS A 41 -4.69 -20.11 0.45
N SER A 42 -5.84 -20.46 -0.12
CA SER A 42 -6.11 -20.27 -1.54
C SER A 42 -7.58 -19.95 -1.78
N LEU A 43 -7.84 -18.69 -2.12
CA LEU A 43 -9.12 -18.16 -2.54
C LEU A 43 -9.04 -17.81 -4.03
N ASN A 44 -9.87 -18.44 -4.83
CA ASN A 44 -9.83 -18.36 -6.28
C ASN A 44 -11.20 -17.93 -6.81
N GLN A 45 -11.21 -16.84 -7.57
CA GLN A 45 -12.38 -16.17 -8.17
C GLN A 45 -13.27 -15.44 -7.16
N ASN A 46 -13.42 -14.12 -7.33
CA ASN A 46 -14.37 -13.21 -6.67
C ASN A 46 -14.53 -13.48 -5.16
N THR A 47 -13.66 -12.87 -4.37
CA THR A 47 -13.69 -12.98 -2.90
C THR A 47 -14.08 -11.66 -2.28
N GLU A 48 -15.11 -11.68 -1.42
CA GLU A 48 -15.49 -10.53 -0.61
C GLU A 48 -15.40 -10.90 0.88
N LEU A 49 -14.57 -10.18 1.63
CA LEU A 49 -14.43 -10.36 3.09
C LEU A 49 -14.80 -9.07 3.82
N HIS A 50 -15.87 -9.11 4.62
CA HIS A 50 -16.43 -7.89 5.21
C HIS A 50 -15.77 -7.46 6.51
N SER A 51 -15.43 -8.40 7.38
CA SER A 51 -14.88 -8.08 8.71
C SER A 51 -14.03 -9.23 9.22
N LEU A 52 -12.72 -9.02 9.26
CA LEU A 52 -11.77 -9.94 9.87
C LEU A 52 -11.16 -9.26 11.10
N ASN A 53 -11.30 -9.92 12.25
CA ASN A 53 -10.91 -9.38 13.54
C ASN A 53 -9.83 -10.26 14.19
N GLN A 54 -8.68 -9.65 14.47
CA GLN A 54 -7.52 -10.20 15.17
C GLN A 54 -6.78 -11.32 14.40
N ASN A 55 -5.52 -11.05 14.03
CA ASN A 55 -4.56 -11.99 13.44
C ASN A 55 -5.13 -12.70 12.21
N THR A 56 -4.95 -12.07 11.05
CA THR A 56 -5.37 -12.63 9.76
C THR A 56 -4.15 -12.85 8.88
N GLU A 57 -4.02 -14.06 8.34
CA GLU A 57 -3.02 -14.40 7.33
C GLU A 57 -3.73 -14.90 6.07
N LEU A 58 -3.52 -14.23 4.94
CA LEU A 58 -4.06 -14.65 3.65
C LEU A 58 -2.89 -14.92 2.68
N HIS A 59 -2.74 -16.18 2.26
CA HIS A 59 -1.58 -16.59 1.45
C HIS A 59 -1.73 -16.29 -0.04
N SER A 60 -2.87 -16.68 -0.64
CA SER A 60 -3.09 -16.51 -2.07
C SER A 60 -4.55 -16.19 -2.38
N LEU A 61 -4.77 -14.95 -2.86
CA LEU A 61 -6.04 -14.43 -3.33
C LEU A 61 -5.93 -14.16 -4.83
N ASN A 62 -6.75 -14.86 -5.62
CA ASN A 62 -6.68 -14.81 -7.08
C ASN A 62 -7.99 -14.30 -7.69
N GLN A 63 -7.89 -13.22 -8.46
CA GLN A 63 -8.95 -12.56 -9.23
C GLN A 63 -10.04 -11.91 -8.37
N ASN A 64 -10.16 -10.58 -8.46
CA ASN A 64 -11.23 -9.75 -7.89
C ASN A 64 -11.43 -10.01 -6.39
N THR A 65 -10.64 -9.31 -5.58
CA THR A 65 -10.71 -9.39 -4.12
C THR A 65 -11.14 -8.05 -3.54
N GLU A 66 -12.17 -8.05 -2.71
CA GLU A 66 -12.61 -6.89 -1.95
C GLU A 66 -12.56 -7.21 -0.46
N LEU A 67 -11.75 -6.46 0.30
CA LEU A 67 -11.63 -6.59 1.76
C LEU A 67 -12.07 -5.29 2.43
N HIS A 68 -13.16 -5.33 3.19
CA HIS A 68 -13.75 -4.11 3.75
C HIS A 68 -13.10 -3.66 5.06
N SER A 69 -12.94 -4.56 6.02
CA SER A 69 -12.43 -4.21 7.36
C SER A 69 -11.54 -5.31 7.92
N LEU A 70 -10.23 -5.05 7.95
CA LEU A 70 -9.20 -5.90 8.54
C LEU A 70 -8.67 -5.21 9.80
N ASN A 71 -8.86 -5.85 10.96
CA ASN A 71 -8.52 -5.26 12.26
C ASN A 71 -7.47 -6.09 13.01
N GLN A 72 -6.37 -5.45 13.38
CA GLN A 72 -5.24 -5.95 14.16
C GLN A 72 -4.46 -7.09 13.50
N ASN A 73 -3.20 -6.83 13.16
CA ASN A 73 -2.22 -7.80 12.65
C ASN A 73 -2.73 -8.55 11.41
N THR A 74 -2.49 -7.98 10.24
CA THR A 74 -2.86 -8.58 8.95
C THR A 74 -1.62 -8.80 8.11
N GLU A 75 -1.44 -10.02 7.63
CA GLU A 75 -0.41 -10.37 6.67
C GLU A 75 -1.06 -10.92 5.39
N LEU A 76 -0.80 -10.27 4.25
CA LEU A 76 -1.27 -10.73 2.95
C LEU A 76 -0.06 -11.02 2.05
N HIS A 77 0.11 -12.29 1.65
CA HIS A 77 1.30 -12.70 0.90
C HIS A 77 1.19 -12.43 -0.60
N SER A 78 0.10 -12.87 -1.24
CA SER A 78 -0.07 -12.76 -2.69
C SER A 78 -1.50 -12.42 -3.08
N LEU A 79 -1.70 -11.19 -3.56
CA LEU A 79 -2.95 -10.68 -4.11
C LEU A 79 -2.78 -10.47 -5.62
N ASN A 80 -3.56 -11.21 -6.42
CA ASN A 80 -3.43 -11.21 -7.88
C ASN A 80 -4.72 -10.74 -8.56
N GLN A 81 -4.60 -9.69 -9.38
CA GLN A 81 -5.63 -9.09 -10.22
C GLN A 81 -6.79 -8.45 -9.45
N ASN A 82 -6.94 -7.12 -9.58
CA ASN A 82 -8.05 -6.31 -9.08
C ASN A 82 -8.30 -6.53 -7.58
N THR A 83 -7.60 -5.77 -6.76
CA THR A 83 -7.74 -5.81 -5.30
C THR A 83 -8.21 -4.45 -4.80
N GLU A 84 -9.27 -4.44 -4.01
CA GLU A 84 -9.72 -3.26 -3.29
C GLU A 84 -9.70 -3.54 -1.78
N LEU A 85 -8.94 -2.75 -1.03
CA LEU A 85 -8.91 -2.83 0.44
C LEU A 85 -9.39 -1.51 1.03
N HIS A 86 -10.51 -1.53 1.76
CA HIS A 86 -11.14 -0.31 2.26
C HIS A 86 -10.55 0.18 3.58
N SER A 87 -10.39 -0.70 4.57
CA SER A 87 -9.90 -0.31 5.90
C SER A 87 -9.02 -1.38 6.52
N LEU A 88 -7.73 -1.08 6.62
CA LEU A 88 -6.75 -1.89 7.34
C LEU A 88 -6.27 -1.14 8.58
N ASN A 89 -6.46 -1.75 9.75
CA ASN A 89 -6.22 -1.12 11.04
C ASN A 89 -5.19 -1.90 11.86
N GLN A 90 -4.08 -1.24 12.19
CA GLN A 90 -2.98 -1.71 13.03
C GLN A 90 -2.18 -2.88 12.46
N ASN A 91 -0.89 -2.63 12.19
CA ASN A 91 0.12 -3.62 11.79
C ASN A 91 -0.32 -4.43 10.56
N THR A 92 -0.05 -3.89 9.39
CA THR A 92 -0.34 -4.53 8.12
C THR A 92 0.94 -4.76 7.35
N GLU A 93 1.15 -5.98 6.90
CA GLU A 93 2.23 -6.35 5.99
C GLU A 93 1.62 -6.93 4.71
N LEU A 94 1.93 -6.30 3.57
CA LEU A 94 1.52 -6.81 2.25
C LEU A 94 2.77 -7.11 1.42
N HIS A 95 2.96 -8.38 1.05
CA HIS A 95 4.18 -8.81 0.36
C HIS A 95 4.13 -8.57 -1.15
N SER A 96 3.11 -9.08 -1.83
CA SER A 96 3.00 -9.00 -3.29
C SER A 96 1.59 -8.67 -3.74
N LEU A 97 1.40 -7.45 -4.26
CA LEU A 97 0.18 -7.01 -4.93
C LEU A 97 0.44 -6.86 -6.43
N ASN A 98 -0.35 -7.57 -7.25
CA ASN A 98 -0.15 -7.63 -8.68
C ASN A 98 -1.41 -7.22 -9.46
N GLN A 99 -1.28 -6.21 -10.32
CA GLN A 99 -2.33 -5.70 -11.22
C GLN A 99 -3.52 -5.04 -10.49
N ASN A 100 -3.67 -3.73 -10.67
CA ASN A 100 -4.80 -2.90 -10.21
C ASN A 100 -5.13 -3.09 -8.72
N THR A 101 -4.51 -2.28 -7.89
CA THR A 101 -4.76 -2.28 -6.45
C THR A 101 -5.25 -0.90 -6.01
N GLU A 102 -6.36 -0.86 -5.29
CA GLU A 102 -6.85 0.33 -4.61
C GLU A 102 -6.86 0.11 -3.09
N LEU A 103 -6.28 1.07 -2.38
CA LEU A 103 -6.03 1.02 -0.94
C LEU A 103 -6.58 2.30 -0.30
N HIS A 104 -7.77 2.24 0.29
CA HIS A 104 -8.46 3.44 0.76
C HIS A 104 -7.92 3.99 2.08
N SER A 105 -7.84 3.16 3.13
CA SER A 105 -7.42 3.60 4.47
C SER A 105 -6.52 2.58 5.16
N LEU A 106 -5.26 2.96 5.35
CA LEU A 106 -4.27 2.17 6.09
C LEU A 106 -3.85 2.95 7.33
N ASN A 107 -4.15 2.40 8.51
CA ASN A 107 -3.95 3.05 9.79
C ASN A 107 -2.96 2.27 10.65
N GLN A 108 -1.88 2.94 11.07
CA GLN A 108 -0.84 2.45 11.97
C GLN A 108 0.02 1.30 11.43
N ASN A 109 1.30 1.59 11.17
CA ASN A 109 2.35 0.61 10.86
C ASN A 109 1.98 -0.26 9.66
N THR A 110 2.33 0.23 8.48
CA THR A 110 2.11 -0.49 7.23
C THR A 110 3.44 -0.71 6.54
N GLU A 111 3.69 -1.94 6.13
CA GLU A 111 4.80 -2.30 5.27
C GLU A 111 4.27 -2.93 3.98
N LEU A 112 4.62 -2.33 2.84
CA LEU A 112 4.28 -2.86 1.52
C LEU A 112 5.57 -3.19 0.75
N HIS A 113 5.79 -4.47 0.45
CA HIS A 113 7.05 -4.91 -0.15
C HIS A 113 7.08 -4.73 -1.67
N SER A 114 6.09 -5.25 -2.39
CA SER A 114 6.07 -5.22 -3.85
C SER A 114 4.69 -4.91 -4.41
N LEU A 115 4.55 -3.75 -5.03
CA LEU A 115 3.37 -3.34 -5.76
C LEU A 115 3.66 -3.23 -7.26
N ASN A 116 2.96 -4.04 -8.06
CA ASN A 116 3.17 -4.14 -9.49
C ASN A 116 1.97 -3.59 -10.29
N GLN A 117 2.27 -2.76 -11.28
CA GLN A 117 1.35 -2.15 -12.26
C GLN A 117 0.69 -0.85 -11.78
N ASN A 118 -0.60 -0.88 -11.48
CA ASN A 118 -1.38 0.30 -11.12
C ASN A 118 -1.76 0.18 -9.66
N THR A 119 -1.34 1.13 -8.86
CA THR A 119 -1.73 1.21 -7.46
C THR A 119 -2.20 2.61 -7.14
N GLU A 120 -3.36 2.72 -6.52
CA GLU A 120 -3.84 3.94 -5.90
C GLU A 120 -3.94 3.74 -4.40
N LEU A 121 -3.32 4.64 -3.63
CA LEU A 121 -3.47 4.65 -2.18
C LEU A 121 -3.98 6.01 -1.70
N HIS A 122 -5.14 6.02 -1.06
CA HIS A 122 -5.83 7.25 -0.69
C HIS A 122 -5.34 7.85 0.63
N SER A 123 -5.29 7.04 1.69
CA SER A 123 -4.93 7.53 3.03
C SER A 123 -4.04 6.56 3.80
N LEU A 124 -2.80 6.97 4.02
CA LEU A 124 -1.83 6.25 4.85
C LEU A 124 -1.51 7.07 6.12
N ASN A 125 -1.77 6.47 7.28
CA ASN A 125 -1.67 7.15 8.56
C ASN A 125 -0.68 6.45 9.50
N LYS A 126 0.40 7.17 9.87
CA LYS A 126 1.44 6.75 10.83
C LYS A 126 2.28 5.56 10.35
N ASN A 127 3.57 5.81 10.13
CA ASN A 127 4.62 4.82 9.86
C ASN A 127 4.26 3.91 8.68
N THR A 128 4.65 4.33 7.49
CA THR A 128 4.52 3.54 6.28
C THR A 128 5.90 3.33 5.68
N GLU A 129 6.21 2.09 5.34
CA GLU A 129 7.37 1.75 4.52
C GLU A 129 6.89 1.08 3.22
N LEU A 130 7.33 1.62 2.08
CA LEU A 130 7.05 1.05 0.76
C LEU A 130 8.38 0.72 0.07
N HIS A 131 8.63 -0.56 -0.19
CA HIS A 131 9.91 -1.01 -0.71
C HIS A 131 10.02 -0.88 -2.23
N SER A 132 9.09 -1.46 -2.98
CA SER A 132 9.14 -1.49 -4.45
C SER A 132 7.78 -1.19 -5.08
N LEU A 133 7.70 -0.05 -5.77
CA LEU A 133 6.54 0.36 -6.56
C LEU A 133 6.90 0.41 -8.05
N ASN A 134 6.17 -0.35 -8.87
CA ASN A 134 6.49 -0.54 -10.28
C ASN A 134 5.33 -0.11 -11.20
N LYS A 135 5.63 0.81 -12.14
CA LYS A 135 4.79 1.39 -13.20
C LYS A 135 4.02 2.65 -12.82
N THR A 136 2.85 2.54 -12.21
CA THR A 136 1.98 3.69 -11.95
C THR A 136 1.50 3.63 -10.51
N THR A 137 1.90 4.63 -9.73
CA THR A 137 1.42 4.77 -8.35
C THR A 137 0.89 6.18 -8.13
N GLU A 138 -0.33 6.26 -7.62
CA GLU A 138 -0.90 7.49 -7.09
C GLU A 138 -1.08 7.37 -5.58
N LEU A 139 -0.66 8.41 -4.87
CA LEU A 139 -0.54 8.44 -3.42
C LEU A 139 -1.11 9.79 -2.94
N HIS A 140 -2.35 9.77 -2.43
CA HIS A 140 -3.10 10.99 -2.16
C HIS A 140 -2.70 11.66 -0.84
N SER A 141 -2.75 10.93 0.28
CA SER A 141 -2.50 11.49 1.61
C SER A 141 -1.62 10.59 2.45
N LEU A 142 -0.42 11.07 2.77
CA LEU A 142 0.55 10.40 3.63
C LEU A 142 0.81 11.25 4.88
N ASN A 143 0.56 10.67 6.06
CA ASN A 143 0.66 11.38 7.33
C ASN A 143 1.70 10.75 8.27
N LYS A 144 2.59 11.60 8.78
CA LYS A 144 3.66 11.36 9.76
C LYS A 144 4.99 10.90 9.18
N ASN A 145 5.21 9.60 9.09
CA ASN A 145 6.51 9.04 8.74
C ASN A 145 6.26 8.10 7.58
N THR A 146 6.87 8.41 6.44
CA THR A 146 6.81 7.57 5.25
C THR A 146 8.21 7.40 4.70
N GLU A 147 8.59 6.15 4.49
CA GLU A 147 9.80 5.79 3.79
C GLU A 147 9.44 5.09 2.47
N LEU A 148 10.08 5.55 1.40
CA LEU A 148 9.82 5.17 0.02
C LEU A 148 11.15 4.77 -0.63
N HIS A 149 11.39 3.47 -0.80
CA HIS A 149 12.71 2.98 -1.23
C HIS A 149 12.92 3.03 -2.74
N SER A 150 12.09 2.33 -3.52
CA SER A 150 12.24 2.21 -4.97
C SER A 150 10.94 2.49 -5.72
N LEU A 151 10.91 3.59 -6.46
CA LEU A 151 9.77 4.01 -7.28
C LEU A 151 10.18 4.01 -8.76
N ASN A 152 9.53 3.16 -9.55
CA ASN A 152 9.84 2.96 -10.96
C ASN A 152 8.69 3.42 -11.86
N GLN A 153 9.02 4.32 -12.79
CA GLN A 153 8.24 4.83 -13.92
C GLN A 153 7.40 6.09 -13.67
N SER A 154 6.23 5.99 -13.02
CA SER A 154 5.33 7.13 -12.83
C SER A 154 4.78 7.12 -11.41
N THR A 155 5.08 8.17 -10.66
CA THR A 155 4.53 8.34 -9.31
C THR A 155 3.98 9.75 -9.16
N GLU A 156 2.73 9.84 -8.72
CA GLU A 156 2.11 11.08 -8.29
C GLU A 156 1.87 11.06 -6.78
N LEU A 157 2.34 12.11 -6.12
CA LEU A 157 2.36 12.28 -4.67
C LEU A 157 1.65 13.61 -4.33
N HIS A 158 0.40 13.55 -3.84
CA HIS A 158 -0.41 14.75 -3.64
C HIS A 158 -0.11 15.49 -2.34
N SER A 159 -0.26 14.83 -1.19
CA SER A 159 -0.13 15.47 0.13
C SER A 159 0.73 14.65 1.09
N LEU A 160 1.92 15.16 1.40
CA LEU A 160 2.88 14.54 2.32
C LEU A 160 3.07 15.43 3.55
N ASN A 161 2.78 14.89 4.74
CA ASN A 161 2.81 15.63 6.00
C ASN A 161 3.79 15.04 7.00
N LYS A 162 4.74 15.88 7.44
CA LYS A 162 5.79 15.68 8.44
C LYS A 162 7.12 15.16 7.89
N THR A 163 7.36 13.86 7.84
CA THR A 163 8.67 13.30 7.53
C THR A 163 8.52 12.27 6.43
N THR A 164 9.18 12.56 5.31
CA THR A 164 9.21 11.67 4.16
C THR A 164 10.64 11.49 3.71
N GLU A 165 11.06 10.24 3.60
CA GLU A 165 12.33 9.86 3.00
C GLU A 165 12.10 9.07 1.72
N LEU A 166 12.82 9.46 0.67
CA LEU A 166 12.61 9.02 -0.70
C LEU A 166 13.98 8.66 -1.30
N HIS A 167 14.27 7.36 -1.39
CA HIS A 167 15.62 6.89 -1.69
C HIS A 167 15.93 6.83 -3.19
N SER A 168 15.06 6.23 -4.01
CA SER A 168 15.31 6.03 -5.45
C SER A 168 14.06 6.28 -6.29
N LEU A 169 14.07 7.38 -7.05
CA LEU A 169 12.97 7.77 -7.94
C LEU A 169 13.43 7.75 -9.39
N ASN A 170 12.75 6.98 -10.24
CA ASN A 170 13.11 6.77 -11.63
C ASN A 170 11.99 7.15 -12.61
N LYS A 171 12.34 8.05 -13.55
CA LYS A 171 11.58 8.53 -14.71
C LYS A 171 10.70 9.76 -14.47
N ILE A 172 9.49 9.61 -13.92
CA ILE A 172 8.54 10.72 -13.76
C ILE A 172 8.01 10.69 -12.33
N THR A 173 8.19 11.80 -11.63
CA THR A 173 7.61 12.00 -10.31
C THR A 173 7.00 13.39 -10.24
N GLU A 174 5.72 13.43 -9.87
CA GLU A 174 5.01 14.67 -9.56
C GLU A 174 4.70 14.73 -8.07
N LEU A 175 5.06 15.84 -7.45
CA LEU A 175 5.02 16.08 -6.01
C LEU A 175 4.28 17.40 -5.78
N HIS A 176 3.04 17.35 -5.30
CA HIS A 176 2.17 18.53 -5.24
C HIS A 176 2.34 19.33 -3.95
N SER A 177 2.23 18.70 -2.78
CA SER A 177 2.26 19.38 -1.48
C SER A 177 3.12 18.62 -0.46
N LEU A 178 4.26 19.20 -0.10
CA LEU A 178 5.19 18.65 0.90
C LEU A 178 5.31 19.58 2.09
N ASN A 179 5.13 19.05 3.30
CA ASN A 179 5.12 19.83 4.53
C ASN A 179 6.08 19.25 5.59
N LYS A 180 7.00 20.10 6.07
CA LYS A 180 7.97 19.95 7.18
C LYS A 180 9.35 19.47 6.81
N THR A 181 9.57 18.17 6.61
CA THR A 181 10.91 17.58 6.39
C THR A 181 10.80 16.53 5.30
N THR A 182 11.55 16.73 4.22
CA THR A 182 11.64 15.79 3.11
C THR A 182 13.09 15.60 2.73
N GLU A 183 13.52 14.35 2.68
CA GLU A 183 14.86 13.95 2.24
C GLU A 183 14.71 13.14 0.94
N LEU A 184 15.37 13.60 -0.12
CA LEU A 184 15.40 12.93 -1.43
C LEU A 184 16.83 12.51 -1.76
N HIS A 185 17.11 11.20 -1.90
CA HIS A 185 18.50 10.73 -2.06
C HIS A 185 18.98 10.50 -3.50
N SER A 186 18.09 10.13 -4.43
CA SER A 186 18.45 9.87 -5.83
C SER A 186 17.27 10.07 -6.77
N LEU A 187 17.30 11.17 -7.54
CA LEU A 187 16.28 11.53 -8.52
C LEU A 187 16.83 11.42 -9.95
N ASN A 188 16.16 10.64 -10.80
CA ASN A 188 16.57 10.40 -12.19
C ASN A 188 15.46 10.79 -13.20
N LYS A 189 15.86 11.59 -14.21
CA LYS A 189 15.08 12.08 -15.37
C LYS A 189 14.19 13.31 -15.14
N THR A 190 12.95 13.17 -14.68
CA THR A 190 11.98 14.28 -14.62
C THR A 190 11.28 14.31 -13.28
N THR A 191 11.41 15.40 -12.54
CA THR A 191 10.69 15.62 -11.28
C THR A 191 10.00 16.99 -11.32
N GLN A 192 8.71 17.02 -11.03
CA GLN A 192 7.96 18.27 -10.87
C GLN A 192 7.56 18.46 -9.41
N LEU A 193 7.90 19.64 -8.90
CA LEU A 193 7.75 20.02 -7.51
C LEU A 193 6.86 21.27 -7.42
N HIS A 194 5.62 21.13 -6.96
CA HIS A 194 4.66 22.25 -6.98
C HIS A 194 4.73 23.12 -5.73
N SER A 195 4.55 22.55 -4.53
CA SER A 195 4.51 23.31 -3.27
C SER A 195 5.32 22.63 -2.16
N LEU A 196 6.46 23.21 -1.80
CA LEU A 196 7.32 22.69 -0.73
C LEU A 196 7.45 23.68 0.43
N ASN A 197 7.36 23.19 1.67
CA ASN A 197 7.32 24.00 2.89
C ASN A 197 8.23 23.47 4.04
N LYS A 198 9.01 24.38 4.65
CA LYS A 198 9.95 24.24 5.81
C LYS A 198 11.40 23.72 5.64
N ILE A 199 11.64 22.43 5.38
CA ILE A 199 12.99 21.89 5.14
C ILE A 199 12.94 20.82 4.04
N THR A 200 13.83 20.93 3.04
CA THR A 200 14.03 19.89 2.03
C THR A 200 15.52 19.70 1.77
N GLU A 201 15.98 18.47 1.92
CA GLU A 201 17.35 18.07 1.57
C GLU A 201 17.32 17.22 0.32
N LEU A 202 18.17 17.59 -0.64
CA LEU A 202 18.28 16.91 -1.91
C LEU A 202 19.71 16.40 -2.09
N HIS A 203 19.86 15.09 -2.22
CA HIS A 203 21.10 14.43 -2.59
C HIS A 203 21.01 13.92 -4.02
N SER A 204 22.14 14.03 -4.75
CA SER A 204 22.36 13.43 -6.06
C SER A 204 21.21 13.59 -7.07
N LEU A 205 21.00 14.81 -7.55
CA LEU A 205 20.09 15.05 -8.68
C LEU A 205 20.79 14.79 -10.02
N ASN A 206 20.21 13.89 -10.81
CA ASN A 206 20.56 13.67 -12.23
C ASN A 206 19.27 13.75 -13.07
N SER A 207 18.62 14.92 -13.03
CA SER A 207 17.26 15.10 -13.53
C SER A 207 16.94 16.55 -13.93
N ASN A 208 16.02 16.70 -14.88
CA ASN A 208 15.30 17.94 -15.14
C ASN A 208 14.27 18.13 -14.01
N THR A 209 14.58 19.03 -13.07
CA THR A 209 13.68 19.37 -11.97
C THR A 209 12.97 20.69 -12.26
N GLU A 210 11.65 20.69 -12.28
CA GLU A 210 10.82 21.89 -12.37
C GLU A 210 10.22 22.21 -11.00
N LEU A 211 10.21 23.48 -10.63
CA LEU A 211 9.86 23.92 -9.28
C LEU A 211 8.97 25.17 -9.34
N HIS A 212 7.72 25.05 -8.89
CA HIS A 212 6.70 26.09 -9.09
C HIS A 212 6.50 27.02 -7.88
N SER A 213 6.56 26.52 -6.65
CA SER A 213 6.38 27.34 -5.45
C SER A 213 7.20 26.80 -4.27
N LEU A 214 8.07 27.67 -3.76
CA LEU A 214 9.00 27.39 -2.67
C LEU A 214 8.75 28.31 -1.49
N ASN A 215 8.65 27.74 -0.30
CA ASN A 215 8.72 28.48 0.95
C ASN A 215 9.68 27.77 1.92
N LEU A 216 11.00 27.89 1.65
CA LEU A 216 12.00 26.96 2.19
C LEU A 216 13.43 27.48 2.39
N THR A 217 14.09 26.82 3.36
CA THR A 217 15.54 26.55 3.41
C THR A 217 15.76 25.22 2.67
N THR A 218 16.54 25.22 1.59
CA THR A 218 16.82 24.04 0.76
C THR A 218 18.32 23.80 0.73
N GLU A 219 18.75 22.57 1.02
CA GLU A 219 20.14 22.17 0.90
C GLU A 219 20.29 21.15 -0.24
N ILE A 220 21.17 21.46 -1.20
CA ILE A 220 21.46 20.62 -2.36
C ILE A 220 22.91 20.17 -2.27
N HIS A 221 23.12 18.88 -2.09
CA HIS A 221 24.45 18.31 -1.87
C HIS A 221 25.18 17.95 -3.18
N SER A 222 24.45 17.65 -4.27
CA SER A 222 25.03 17.31 -5.57
C SER A 222 24.02 17.51 -6.70
N LEU A 223 24.44 18.20 -7.77
CA LEU A 223 23.65 18.48 -8.97
C LEU A 223 24.53 18.20 -10.21
N ASN A 224 24.07 17.31 -11.10
CA ASN A 224 24.71 17.02 -12.38
C ASN A 224 23.75 17.29 -13.55
#